data_AF-A0A2N1Q1Q8-F1
#
_entry.id   AF-A0A2N1Q1Q8-F1
#
_cell.length_a   1.000
_cell.length_b   1.000
_cell.length_c   1.000
_cell.angle_alpha   90.00
_cell.angle_beta   90.00
_cell.angle_gamma   90.00
#
_symmetry.space_group_name_H-M   'P 1'
#
loop_
_entity.id
_entity.type
_entity.pdbx_description
1 polymer ?
#
loop_
_entity_poly.entity_id
_entity_poly.type
_entity_poly.pdbx_seq_one_letter_code
_entity_poly.pdbx_strand_id
1 'polypeptide(L)'
;MINNQINLRFDNLDYSIIKKKNINPAFFLFLNGFIYLSVAIPFVVLWLLEVPFEINEELHQASDIEYIRFMSIFLGIFLSISLVCIIVGVLFLRRKPQDYIFISKDLNFDEIYKIRQNKRTTIYIKKNKGLIYDEVTEGVLEINTLSEINDILNKYLFWLKWENIEDFKIKMKNKKTVLEFMEKTNKTVLKYRYSIPQSNSYLPERITETITNRTRSGKSNLSSYNIYYFTDNNVQRNLNLPNKVTDYFNDAL
;
A
#
# COMPACT_ATOMS: atom_id res chain seq x y z
N MET A 1 -21.16 -2.49 14.21
CA MET A 1 -20.77 -2.64 15.63
C MET A 1 -19.37 -2.10 15.93
N ILE A 2 -18.35 -2.49 15.16
CA ILE A 2 -16.96 -2.00 15.33
C ILE A 2 -16.82 -0.49 15.10
N ASN A 3 -17.42 0.04 14.03
CA ASN A 3 -17.41 1.48 13.68
C ASN A 3 -17.78 2.39 14.87
N ASN A 4 -18.82 2.03 15.61
CA ASN A 4 -19.26 2.77 16.80
C ASN A 4 -18.24 2.69 17.95
N GLN A 5 -17.59 1.54 18.15
CA GLN A 5 -16.58 1.36 19.21
C GLN A 5 -15.29 2.16 18.95
N ILE A 6 -14.97 2.41 17.68
CA ILE A 6 -13.80 3.19 17.26
C ILE A 6 -14.13 4.65 16.93
N ASN A 7 -15.39 5.06 17.12
CA ASN A 7 -15.93 6.38 16.80
C ASN A 7 -15.68 6.82 15.35
N LEU A 8 -15.89 5.90 14.41
CA LEU A 8 -15.75 6.14 12.98
C LEU A 8 -17.09 5.97 12.28
N ARG A 9 -17.37 6.84 11.31
CA ARG A 9 -18.55 6.72 10.45
C ARG A 9 -18.12 6.84 8.99
N PHE A 10 -18.32 5.77 8.23
CA PHE A 10 -18.11 5.77 6.78
C PHE A 10 -19.39 6.14 6.02
N ASP A 11 -20.52 6.17 6.71
CA ASP A 11 -21.86 6.45 6.16
C ASP A 11 -21.98 7.88 5.61
N ASN A 12 -21.07 8.79 6.00
CA ASN A 12 -20.99 10.17 5.51
C ASN A 12 -19.85 10.38 4.50
N LEU A 13 -19.40 9.33 3.79
CA LEU A 13 -18.40 9.45 2.73
C LEU A 13 -18.95 9.99 1.40
N ASP A 14 -20.17 10.53 1.42
CA ASP A 14 -20.80 11.22 0.31
C ASP A 14 -19.81 12.20 -0.35
N TYR A 15 -19.45 11.94 -1.61
CA TYR A 15 -18.49 12.75 -2.38
C TYR A 15 -17.07 12.78 -1.81
N SER A 16 -16.51 11.61 -1.49
CA SER A 16 -15.15 11.49 -0.98
C SER A 16 -14.19 10.83 -1.96
N ILE A 17 -12.91 11.19 -1.84
CA ILE A 17 -11.81 10.49 -2.52
C ILE A 17 -10.94 9.86 -1.45
N ILE A 18 -10.74 8.56 -1.56
CA ILE A 18 -9.78 7.82 -0.77
C ILE A 18 -8.51 7.68 -1.59
N LYS A 19 -7.42 8.23 -1.08
CA LYS A 19 -6.09 8.11 -1.70
C LYS A 19 -5.30 7.01 -1.03
N LYS A 20 -4.60 6.21 -1.80
CA LYS A 20 -3.77 5.10 -1.30
C LYS A 20 -2.30 5.35 -1.56
N LYS A 21 -1.47 5.04 -0.56
CA LYS A 21 -0.01 5.02 -0.69
C LYS A 21 0.55 3.68 -0.23
N ASN A 22 1.28 3.01 -1.13
CA ASN A 22 2.05 1.81 -0.83
C ASN A 22 3.50 2.20 -0.50
N ILE A 23 3.97 1.84 0.69
CA ILE A 23 5.33 2.17 1.17
C ILE A 23 6.28 0.96 1.05
N ASN A 24 5.77 -0.22 0.69
CA ASN A 24 6.59 -1.43 0.56
C ASN A 24 7.83 -1.23 -0.33
N PRO A 25 7.75 -0.61 -1.53
CA PRO A 25 8.92 -0.42 -2.37
C PRO A 25 10.02 0.41 -1.68
N ALA A 26 9.65 1.46 -0.94
CA ALA A 26 10.60 2.25 -0.19
C ALA A 26 11.28 1.42 0.91
N PHE A 27 10.49 0.62 1.65
CA PHE A 27 11.03 -0.26 2.68
C PHE A 27 12.05 -1.26 2.13
N PHE A 28 11.74 -1.92 1.00
CA PHE A 28 12.67 -2.85 0.36
C PHE A 28 13.95 -2.17 -0.14
N LEU A 29 13.83 -0.95 -0.67
CA LEU A 29 14.99 -0.17 -1.10
C LEU A 29 15.89 0.21 0.07
N PHE A 30 15.33 0.69 1.18
CA PHE A 30 16.13 0.98 2.38
C PHE A 30 16.79 -0.28 2.94
N LEU A 31 16.05 -1.39 3.03
CA LEU A 31 16.60 -2.66 3.52
C LEU A 31 17.80 -3.10 2.68
N ASN A 32 17.68 -3.10 1.35
CA ASN A 32 18.81 -3.40 0.47
C ASN A 32 19.96 -2.42 0.67
N GLY A 33 19.66 -1.11 0.69
CA GLY A 33 20.67 -0.08 0.92
C GLY A 33 21.47 -0.30 2.20
N PHE A 34 20.79 -0.65 3.30
CA PHE A 34 21.43 -0.96 4.57
C PHE A 34 22.23 -2.26 4.55
N ILE A 35 21.82 -3.29 3.80
CA ILE A 35 22.59 -4.53 3.64
C ILE A 35 23.93 -4.23 2.96
N TYR A 36 23.91 -3.52 1.82
CA TYR A 36 25.14 -3.12 1.12
C TYR A 36 26.03 -2.23 1.99
N LEU A 37 25.43 -1.32 2.77
CA LEU A 37 26.16 -0.49 3.72
C LEU A 37 26.82 -1.33 4.82
N SER A 38 26.11 -2.33 5.35
CA SER A 38 26.60 -3.23 6.40
C SER A 38 27.76 -4.09 5.92
N VAL A 39 27.79 -4.44 4.62
CA VAL A 39 28.92 -5.11 3.99
C VAL A 39 30.09 -4.16 3.76
N ALA A 40 29.84 -2.91 3.36
CA ALA A 40 30.90 -1.93 3.09
C ALA A 40 31.60 -1.45 4.37
N ILE A 41 30.87 -1.25 5.47
CA ILE A 41 31.40 -0.66 6.72
C ILE A 41 32.64 -1.40 7.25
N PRO A 42 32.65 -2.74 7.40
CA PRO A 42 33.84 -3.46 7.84
C PRO A 42 35.06 -3.18 6.96
N PHE A 43 34.89 -3.10 5.63
CA PHE A 43 35.99 -2.84 4.69
C PHE A 43 36.48 -1.40 4.76
N VAL A 44 35.59 -0.44 5.01
CA VAL A 44 36.00 0.94 5.32
C VAL A 44 36.87 0.97 6.58
N VAL A 45 36.47 0.26 7.64
CA VAL A 45 37.24 0.18 8.89
C VAL A 45 38.59 -0.49 8.67
N LEU A 46 38.64 -1.62 7.95
CA LEU A 46 39.88 -2.30 7.61
C LEU A 46 40.82 -1.41 6.80
N TRP A 47 40.29 -0.67 5.83
CA TRP A 47 41.08 0.25 5.02
C TRP A 47 41.66 1.41 5.84
N LEU A 48 40.85 2.02 6.70
CA LEU A 48 41.27 3.13 7.57
C LEU A 48 42.31 2.71 8.62
N LEU A 49 42.25 1.45 9.07
CA LEU A 49 43.21 0.86 10.00
C LEU A 49 44.43 0.25 9.29
N GLU A 50 44.53 0.41 7.96
CA GLU A 50 45.62 -0.11 7.13
C GLU A 50 45.86 -1.62 7.32
N VAL A 51 44.79 -2.39 7.58
CA VAL A 51 44.90 -3.82 7.84
C VAL A 51 45.28 -4.54 6.54
N PRO A 52 46.36 -5.34 6.52
CA PRO A 52 46.73 -6.15 5.37
C PRO A 52 45.60 -7.09 4.96
N PHE A 53 45.42 -7.30 3.65
CA PHE A 53 44.29 -8.08 3.13
C PHE A 53 44.78 -9.04 2.05
N GLU A 54 44.24 -10.26 2.08
CA GLU A 54 44.57 -11.30 1.11
C GLU A 54 43.75 -11.12 -0.16
N ILE A 55 44.42 -10.97 -1.30
CA ILE A 55 43.80 -10.86 -2.63
C ILE A 55 44.50 -11.88 -3.51
N ASN A 56 43.73 -12.78 -4.14
CA ASN A 56 44.27 -13.86 -4.97
C ASN A 56 45.37 -14.70 -4.27
N GLU A 57 45.17 -15.04 -2.99
CA GLU A 57 46.10 -15.83 -2.17
C GLU A 57 47.42 -15.11 -1.78
N GLU A 58 47.56 -13.82 -2.12
CA GLU A 58 48.69 -12.99 -1.73
C GLU A 58 48.28 -11.93 -0.71
N LEU A 59 49.10 -11.76 0.35
CA LEU A 59 48.86 -10.76 1.39
C LEU A 59 49.40 -9.40 0.93
N HIS A 60 48.51 -8.44 0.72
CA HIS A 60 48.86 -7.09 0.32
C HIS A 60 48.82 -6.11 1.50
N GLN A 61 49.80 -5.21 1.54
CA GLN A 61 49.82 -4.07 2.46
C GLN A 61 48.90 -2.95 1.95
N ALA A 62 48.45 -2.07 2.85
CA ALA A 62 47.55 -0.98 2.49
C ALA A 62 48.13 0.02 1.46
N SER A 63 49.47 0.10 1.36
CA SER A 63 50.19 0.90 0.38
C SER A 63 50.22 0.30 -1.03
N ASP A 64 49.88 -0.99 -1.17
CA ASP A 64 50.01 -1.70 -2.44
C ASP A 64 48.95 -1.21 -3.43
N ILE A 65 49.37 -1.00 -4.67
CA ILE A 65 48.48 -0.50 -5.73
C ILE A 65 47.28 -1.44 -5.93
N GLU A 66 47.49 -2.75 -5.81
CA GLU A 66 46.45 -3.76 -5.96
C GLU A 66 45.43 -3.71 -4.82
N TYR A 67 45.88 -3.53 -3.58
CA TYR A 67 45.03 -3.29 -2.42
C TYR A 67 44.16 -2.03 -2.60
N ILE A 68 44.79 -0.91 -2.96
CA ILE A 68 44.10 0.37 -3.15
C ILE A 68 43.04 0.24 -4.25
N ARG A 69 43.38 -0.41 -5.37
CA ARG A 69 42.42 -0.65 -6.47
C ARG A 69 41.27 -1.54 -6.03
N PHE A 70 41.55 -2.64 -5.34
CA PHE A 70 40.52 -3.54 -4.83
C PHE A 70 39.57 -2.81 -3.89
N MET A 71 40.08 -2.14 -2.86
CA MET A 71 39.27 -1.39 -1.90
C MET A 71 38.45 -0.29 -2.59
N SER A 72 39.05 0.45 -3.52
CA SER A 72 38.36 1.51 -4.26
C SER A 72 37.22 0.98 -5.11
N ILE A 73 37.43 -0.12 -5.83
CA ILE A 73 36.38 -0.75 -6.66
C ILE A 73 35.30 -1.35 -5.77
N PHE A 74 35.69 -2.13 -4.75
CA PHE A 74 34.77 -2.77 -3.83
C PHE A 74 33.87 -1.72 -3.15
N LEU A 75 34.46 -0.74 -2.48
CA LEU A 75 33.70 0.31 -1.80
C LEU A 75 32.91 1.16 -2.79
N GLY A 76 33.47 1.47 -3.97
CA GLY A 76 32.75 2.16 -5.03
C GLY A 76 31.46 1.46 -5.44
N ILE A 77 31.50 0.13 -5.63
CA ILE A 77 30.32 -0.67 -5.98
C ILE A 77 29.33 -0.72 -4.81
N PHE A 78 29.75 -1.13 -3.62
CA PHE A 78 28.82 -1.34 -2.51
C PHE A 78 28.21 -0.04 -1.99
N LEU A 79 28.99 1.05 -1.89
CA LEU A 79 28.49 2.35 -1.47
C LEU A 79 27.60 3.00 -2.54
N SER A 80 27.92 2.86 -3.83
CA SER A 80 27.06 3.41 -4.89
C SER A 80 25.70 2.70 -4.95
N ILE A 81 25.67 1.38 -4.85
CA ILE A 81 24.41 0.62 -4.78
C ILE A 81 23.62 1.05 -3.54
N SER A 82 24.26 1.14 -2.38
CA SER A 82 23.63 1.59 -1.14
C SER A 82 23.01 2.99 -1.29
N LEU A 83 23.78 3.93 -1.84
CA LEU A 83 23.37 5.31 -2.06
C LEU A 83 22.18 5.41 -3.02
N VAL A 84 22.23 4.71 -4.16
CA VAL A 84 21.13 4.67 -5.13
C VAL A 84 19.87 4.11 -4.48
N CYS A 85 19.98 3.00 -3.75
CA CYS A 85 18.85 2.43 -3.02
C CYS A 85 18.23 3.43 -2.02
N ILE A 86 19.04 4.13 -1.23
CA ILE A 86 18.57 5.13 -0.27
C ILE A 86 17.89 6.31 -0.99
N ILE A 87 18.51 6.86 -2.03
CA ILE A 87 17.96 8.00 -2.81
C ILE A 87 16.62 7.62 -3.41
N VAL A 88 16.55 6.49 -4.12
CA VAL A 88 15.31 6.02 -4.74
C VAL A 88 14.26 5.72 -3.66
N GLY A 89 14.65 5.15 -2.52
CA GLY A 89 13.78 4.93 -1.37
C GLY A 89 13.15 6.23 -0.84
N VAL A 90 13.94 7.29 -0.71
CA VAL A 90 13.47 8.63 -0.31
C VAL A 90 12.50 9.21 -1.36
N LEU A 91 12.79 9.06 -2.66
CA LEU A 91 11.88 9.50 -3.72
C LEU A 91 10.53 8.77 -3.66
N PHE A 92 10.52 7.46 -3.39
CA PHE A 92 9.28 6.71 -3.17
C PHE A 92 8.52 7.20 -1.93
N LEU A 93 9.21 7.54 -0.84
CA LEU A 93 8.58 8.15 0.34
C LEU A 93 8.02 9.54 0.06
N ARG A 94 8.59 10.30 -0.87
CA ARG A 94 8.08 11.64 -1.25
C ARG A 94 6.92 11.59 -2.25
N ARG A 95 6.69 10.45 -2.91
CA ARG A 95 5.58 10.31 -3.85
C ARG A 95 4.24 10.61 -3.18
N LYS A 96 3.43 11.44 -3.83
CA LYS A 96 2.06 11.77 -3.38
C LYS A 96 1.18 10.51 -3.38
N PRO A 97 0.22 10.40 -2.45
CA PRO A 97 -0.76 9.32 -2.48
C PRO A 97 -1.57 9.40 -3.78
N GLN A 98 -1.94 8.26 -4.34
CA GLN A 98 -2.69 8.19 -5.59
C GLN A 98 -4.17 7.98 -5.31
N ASP A 99 -5.04 8.53 -6.13
CA ASP A 99 -6.48 8.31 -6.00
C ASP A 99 -6.79 6.82 -6.22
N TYR A 100 -7.55 6.25 -5.28
CA TYR A 100 -7.80 4.81 -5.21
C TYR A 100 -9.29 4.50 -5.30
N ILE A 101 -10.11 5.15 -4.49
CA ILE A 101 -11.58 5.03 -4.56
C ILE A 101 -12.14 6.44 -4.66
N PHE A 102 -13.05 6.64 -5.60
CA PHE A 102 -13.92 7.79 -5.63
C PHE A 102 -15.33 7.31 -5.29
N ILE A 103 -15.94 7.99 -4.33
CA ILE A 103 -17.32 7.76 -3.90
C ILE A 103 -18.08 9.00 -4.33
N SER A 104 -19.09 8.82 -5.18
CA SER A 104 -19.94 9.91 -5.66
C SER A 104 -21.38 9.43 -5.66
N LYS A 105 -22.30 10.36 -5.88
CA LYS A 105 -23.67 10.03 -6.27
C LYS A 105 -23.90 10.37 -7.74
N ASP A 106 -24.85 9.67 -8.36
CA ASP A 106 -25.35 9.98 -9.68
C ASP A 106 -26.49 11.03 -9.62
N LEU A 107 -27.10 11.32 -10.77
CA LEU A 107 -28.22 12.26 -10.87
C LEU A 107 -29.46 11.81 -10.07
N ASN A 108 -29.60 10.51 -9.80
CA ASN A 108 -30.68 9.93 -9.00
C ASN A 108 -30.30 9.78 -7.51
N PHE A 109 -29.17 10.34 -7.09
CA PHE A 109 -28.59 10.20 -5.75
C PHE A 109 -28.16 8.77 -5.38
N ASP A 110 -28.02 7.89 -6.37
CA ASP A 110 -27.48 6.55 -6.18
C ASP A 110 -25.97 6.62 -6.02
N GLU A 111 -25.44 5.88 -5.03
CA GLU A 111 -24.00 5.80 -4.81
C GLU A 111 -23.30 5.08 -5.97
N ILE A 112 -22.24 5.71 -6.46
CA ILE A 112 -21.31 5.18 -7.46
C ILE A 112 -19.93 5.08 -6.84
N TYR A 113 -19.38 3.87 -6.89
CA TYR A 113 -17.98 3.60 -6.57
C TYR A 113 -17.16 3.54 -7.85
N LYS A 114 -16.15 4.39 -7.97
CA LYS A 114 -15.08 4.26 -8.97
C LYS A 114 -13.82 3.79 -8.25
N ILE A 115 -13.42 2.55 -8.49
CA ILE A 115 -12.30 1.88 -7.83
C ILE A 115 -11.16 1.70 -8.83
N ARG A 116 -10.02 2.34 -8.59
CA ARG A 116 -8.84 2.18 -9.42
C ARG A 116 -8.11 0.89 -9.06
N GLN A 117 -8.23 -0.12 -9.91
CA GLN A 117 -7.55 -1.41 -9.72
C GLN A 117 -6.06 -1.29 -10.06
N ASN A 118 -5.72 -0.66 -11.19
CA ASN A 118 -4.35 -0.42 -11.61
C ASN A 118 -4.28 0.87 -12.48
N LYS A 119 -3.16 1.11 -13.17
CA LYS A 119 -2.99 2.31 -14.01
C LYS A 119 -3.91 2.35 -15.24
N ARG A 120 -4.36 1.20 -15.71
CA ARG A 120 -5.17 1.03 -16.92
C ARG A 120 -6.61 0.63 -16.60
N THR A 121 -6.85 -0.05 -15.49
CA THR A 121 -8.14 -0.66 -15.21
C THR A 121 -8.82 0.04 -14.03
N THR A 122 -10.07 0.42 -14.26
CA THR A 122 -10.94 1.04 -13.26
C THR A 122 -12.26 0.28 -13.22
N ILE A 123 -12.72 -0.02 -12.01
CA ILE A 123 -13.99 -0.71 -11.77
C ILE A 123 -15.01 0.34 -11.36
N TYR A 124 -16.19 0.31 -11.99
CA TYR A 124 -17.33 1.13 -11.62
C TYR A 124 -18.43 0.24 -11.06
N ILE A 125 -18.99 0.61 -9.92
CA ILE A 125 -20.11 -0.11 -9.28
C ILE A 125 -21.18 0.90 -8.93
N LYS A 126 -22.42 0.62 -9.33
CA LYS A 126 -23.62 1.38 -8.99
C LYS A 126 -24.74 0.40 -8.67
N LYS A 127 -25.27 0.45 -7.44
CA LYS A 127 -26.29 -0.50 -6.94
C LYS A 127 -25.83 -1.95 -7.19
N ASN A 128 -26.62 -2.71 -7.95
CA ASN A 128 -26.41 -4.12 -8.26
C ASN A 128 -25.74 -4.34 -9.62
N LYS A 129 -25.11 -3.29 -10.18
CA LYS A 129 -24.41 -3.34 -11.46
C LYS A 129 -22.96 -2.94 -11.28
N GLY A 130 -22.09 -3.62 -12.03
CA GLY A 130 -20.68 -3.29 -12.06
C GLY A 130 -20.09 -3.50 -13.44
N LEU A 131 -19.02 -2.76 -13.73
CA LEU A 131 -18.23 -2.97 -14.93
C LEU A 131 -16.74 -2.71 -14.65
N ILE A 132 -15.90 -3.39 -15.40
CA ILE A 132 -14.46 -3.19 -15.44
C ILE A 132 -14.13 -2.47 -16.75
N TYR A 133 -13.53 -1.29 -16.64
CA TYR A 133 -13.18 -0.43 -17.76
C TYR A 133 -11.67 -0.36 -17.93
N ASP A 134 -11.18 -0.62 -19.14
CA ASP A 134 -9.80 -0.38 -19.54
C ASP A 134 -9.68 1.05 -20.13
N GLU A 135 -8.99 1.93 -19.42
CA GLU A 135 -8.74 3.34 -19.77
C GLU A 135 -7.88 3.51 -21.03
N VAL A 136 -7.21 2.46 -21.52
CA VAL A 136 -6.33 2.51 -22.70
C VAL A 136 -7.03 1.99 -23.94
N THR A 137 -7.66 0.82 -23.84
CA THR A 137 -8.36 0.19 -24.96
C THR A 137 -9.82 0.61 -25.06
N GLU A 138 -10.32 1.31 -24.05
CA GLU A 138 -11.73 1.60 -23.83
C GLU A 138 -12.63 0.35 -23.86
N GLY A 139 -12.05 -0.81 -23.51
CA GLY A 139 -12.77 -2.06 -23.35
C GLY A 139 -13.62 -2.05 -22.09
N VAL A 140 -14.79 -2.69 -22.16
CA VAL A 140 -15.71 -2.86 -21.03
C VAL A 140 -15.92 -4.35 -20.81
N LEU A 141 -15.81 -4.78 -19.56
CA LEU A 141 -16.22 -6.11 -19.12
C LEU A 141 -17.27 -5.95 -18.02
N GLU A 142 -18.47 -6.43 -18.29
CA GLU A 142 -19.58 -6.37 -17.32
C GLU A 142 -19.38 -7.36 -16.17
N ILE A 143 -19.83 -6.96 -14.98
CA ILE A 143 -19.89 -7.82 -13.81
C ILE A 143 -21.32 -8.31 -13.68
N ASN A 144 -21.53 -9.60 -13.94
CA ASN A 144 -22.85 -10.15 -14.23
C ASN A 144 -23.60 -10.61 -12.99
N THR A 145 -22.93 -10.76 -11.85
CA THR A 145 -23.55 -11.31 -10.64
C THR A 145 -23.39 -10.39 -9.42
N LEU A 146 -24.43 -10.36 -8.58
CA LEU A 146 -24.38 -9.64 -7.30
C LEU A 146 -23.29 -10.20 -6.38
N SER A 147 -23.02 -11.51 -6.45
CA SER A 147 -21.94 -12.15 -5.69
C SER A 147 -20.57 -11.57 -6.07
N GLU A 148 -20.27 -11.46 -7.37
CA GLU A 148 -19.01 -10.88 -7.83
C GLU A 148 -18.87 -9.40 -7.42
N ILE A 149 -19.96 -8.64 -7.49
CA ILE A 149 -19.98 -7.24 -7.02
C ILE A 149 -19.62 -7.18 -5.53
N ASN A 150 -20.26 -8.00 -4.71
CA ASN A 150 -19.99 -8.06 -3.27
C ASN A 150 -18.55 -8.50 -2.98
N ASP A 151 -18.01 -9.46 -3.72
CA ASP A 151 -16.63 -9.90 -3.59
C ASP A 151 -15.64 -8.78 -3.94
N ILE A 152 -15.93 -8.01 -4.99
CA ILE A 152 -15.14 -6.84 -5.38
C ILE A 152 -15.21 -5.76 -4.30
N LEU A 153 -16.42 -5.40 -3.83
CA LEU A 153 -16.59 -4.40 -2.78
C LEU A 153 -15.84 -4.81 -1.51
N ASN A 154 -16.00 -6.06 -1.04
CA ASN A 154 -15.28 -6.58 0.12
C ASN A 154 -13.77 -6.62 -0.08
N LYS A 155 -13.29 -6.83 -1.31
CA LYS A 155 -11.86 -6.83 -1.64
C LYS A 155 -11.25 -5.43 -1.60
N TYR A 156 -11.92 -4.43 -2.15
CA TYR A 156 -11.34 -3.09 -2.33
C TYR A 156 -11.73 -2.08 -1.24
N LEU A 157 -12.93 -2.18 -0.69
CA LEU A 157 -13.45 -1.33 0.38
C LEU A 157 -13.15 -1.98 1.73
N PHE A 158 -11.95 -1.73 2.26
CA PHE A 158 -11.43 -2.44 3.43
C PHE A 158 -12.31 -2.34 4.69
N TRP A 159 -13.13 -1.29 4.81
CA TRP A 159 -14.00 -1.08 5.97
C TRP A 159 -15.26 -1.95 5.95
N LEU A 160 -15.73 -2.40 4.78
CA LEU A 160 -16.87 -3.32 4.70
C LEU A 160 -16.59 -4.63 5.42
N LYS A 161 -15.32 -5.05 5.43
CA LYS A 161 -14.89 -6.24 6.17
C LYS A 161 -15.20 -6.15 7.66
N TRP A 162 -15.28 -4.95 8.23
CA TRP A 162 -15.43 -4.76 9.68
C TRP A 162 -16.82 -5.11 10.20
N GLU A 163 -17.79 -5.26 9.31
CA GLU A 163 -19.15 -5.66 9.69
C GLU A 163 -19.24 -7.15 10.02
N ASN A 164 -18.38 -7.97 9.39
CA ASN A 164 -18.45 -9.42 9.44
C ASN A 164 -17.34 -10.06 10.31
N ILE A 165 -16.68 -9.29 11.18
CA ILE A 165 -15.58 -9.80 12.00
C ILE A 165 -16.13 -10.30 13.34
N GLU A 166 -15.96 -11.60 13.59
CA GLU A 166 -16.31 -12.22 14.86
C GLU A 166 -15.24 -11.97 15.94
N ASP A 167 -13.98 -12.30 15.64
CA ASP A 167 -12.87 -12.23 16.60
C ASP A 167 -11.94 -11.03 16.31
N PHE A 168 -12.12 -9.95 17.07
CA PHE A 168 -11.28 -8.75 16.95
C PHE A 168 -10.78 -8.24 18.31
N LYS A 169 -9.69 -7.47 18.26
CA LYS A 169 -9.11 -6.78 19.42
C LYS A 169 -8.93 -5.30 19.11
N ILE A 170 -9.54 -4.45 19.94
CA ILE A 170 -9.32 -2.99 19.90
C ILE A 170 -8.38 -2.61 21.04
N LYS A 171 -7.39 -1.77 20.74
CA LYS A 171 -6.50 -1.14 21.72
C LYS A 171 -6.43 0.35 21.46
N MET A 172 -6.52 1.16 22.51
CA MET A 172 -6.24 2.60 22.42
C MET A 172 -4.86 2.87 23.00
N LYS A 173 -3.95 3.46 22.22
CA LYS A 173 -2.60 3.80 22.66
C LYS A 173 -2.05 4.97 21.84
N ASN A 174 -1.36 5.90 22.50
CA ASN A 174 -0.61 7.00 21.86
C ASN A 174 -1.45 7.81 20.85
N LYS A 175 -2.65 8.27 21.26
CA LYS A 175 -3.59 9.01 20.39
C LYS A 175 -4.02 8.24 19.13
N LYS A 176 -4.03 6.90 19.19
CA LYS A 176 -4.46 6.03 18.09
C LYS A 176 -5.31 4.89 18.63
N THR A 177 -6.31 4.52 17.85
CA THR A 177 -7.06 3.28 18.00
C THR A 177 -6.45 2.24 17.06
N VAL A 178 -6.23 1.04 17.58
CA VAL A 178 -5.66 -0.09 16.84
C VAL A 178 -6.68 -1.22 16.83
N LEU A 179 -7.15 -1.58 15.65
CA LEU A 179 -8.03 -2.74 15.41
C LEU A 179 -7.18 -3.89 14.84
N GLU A 180 -7.18 -5.03 15.52
CA GLU A 180 -6.48 -6.24 15.08
C GLU A 180 -7.46 -7.41 14.98
N PHE A 181 -7.40 -8.17 13.90
CA PHE A 181 -8.16 -9.42 13.72
C PHE A 181 -7.41 -10.38 12.81
N MET A 182 -7.87 -11.63 12.74
CA MET A 182 -7.26 -12.67 11.90
C MET A 182 -8.31 -13.31 11.00
N GLU A 183 -7.94 -13.55 9.76
CA GLU A 183 -8.75 -14.27 8.79
C GLU A 183 -8.02 -15.56 8.41
N LYS A 184 -8.68 -16.71 8.60
CA LYS A 184 -8.12 -18.02 8.27
C LYS A 184 -8.62 -18.44 6.89
N THR A 185 -7.71 -18.53 5.93
CA THR A 185 -7.97 -19.08 4.61
C THR A 185 -7.16 -20.36 4.45
N ASN A 186 -7.79 -21.54 4.50
CA ASN A 186 -7.23 -22.89 4.30
C ASN A 186 -5.80 -23.16 4.83
N LYS A 187 -4.76 -22.62 4.18
CA LYS A 187 -3.33 -22.82 4.49
C LYS A 187 -2.62 -21.59 5.09
N THR A 188 -3.29 -20.44 5.15
CA THR A 188 -2.73 -19.14 5.54
C THR A 188 -3.61 -18.47 6.57
N VAL A 189 -2.97 -17.83 7.55
CA VAL A 189 -3.65 -16.93 8.48
C VAL A 189 -3.21 -15.51 8.16
N LEU A 190 -4.14 -14.69 7.70
CA LEU A 190 -3.90 -13.27 7.48
C LEU A 190 -4.21 -12.53 8.77
N LYS A 191 -3.22 -11.86 9.34
CA LYS A 191 -3.42 -10.95 10.46
C LYS A 191 -3.56 -9.53 9.89
N TYR A 192 -4.72 -8.94 10.16
CA TYR A 192 -5.03 -7.56 9.83
C TYR A 192 -4.76 -6.68 11.04
N ARG A 193 -4.13 -5.53 10.80
CA ARG A 193 -3.92 -4.48 11.80
C ARG A 193 -4.22 -3.13 11.18
N TYR A 194 -5.26 -2.47 11.66
CA TYR A 194 -5.60 -1.11 11.30
C TYR A 194 -5.18 -0.16 12.42
N SER A 195 -4.45 0.90 12.09
CA SER A 195 -4.10 1.97 13.01
C SER A 195 -4.78 3.26 12.56
N ILE A 196 -5.58 3.81 13.47
CA ILE A 196 -6.51 4.89 13.22
C ILE A 196 -6.14 6.01 14.20
N PRO A 197 -5.62 7.15 13.73
CA PRO A 197 -5.40 8.32 14.58
C PRO A 197 -6.70 8.75 15.23
N GLN A 198 -6.66 9.02 16.54
CA GLN A 198 -7.78 9.66 17.22
C GLN A 198 -7.91 11.08 16.66
N SER A 199 -9.11 11.41 16.20
CA SER A 199 -9.47 12.71 15.67
C SER A 199 -10.74 13.18 16.39
N ASN A 200 -10.93 14.49 16.44
CA ASN A 200 -12.20 15.08 16.87
C ASN A 200 -13.28 14.95 15.78
N SER A 201 -12.88 14.58 14.56
CA SER A 201 -13.79 14.25 13.45
C SER A 201 -14.15 12.77 13.44
N TYR A 202 -15.39 12.45 13.04
CA TYR A 202 -15.87 11.10 12.78
C TYR A 202 -15.17 10.42 11.58
N LEU A 203 -14.51 11.21 10.73
CA LEU A 203 -13.67 10.73 9.64
C LEU A 203 -12.20 11.06 9.93
N PRO A 204 -11.30 10.07 9.98
CA PRO A 204 -9.91 10.29 10.30
C PRO A 204 -9.18 10.77 9.05
N GLU A 205 -8.17 11.62 9.21
CA GLU A 205 -7.36 12.09 8.08
C GLU A 205 -6.70 10.92 7.31
N ARG A 206 -6.37 9.84 8.02
CA ARG A 206 -5.78 8.64 7.45
C ARG A 206 -6.03 7.40 8.27
N ILE A 207 -6.00 6.24 7.62
CA ILE A 207 -5.95 4.91 8.24
C ILE A 207 -4.75 4.16 7.68
N THR A 208 -3.98 3.54 8.57
CA THR A 208 -2.87 2.64 8.19
C THR A 208 -3.33 1.20 8.32
N GLU A 209 -3.23 0.44 7.25
CA GLU A 209 -3.48 -1.00 7.21
C GLU A 209 -2.14 -1.75 7.09
N THR A 210 -1.96 -2.74 7.94
CA THR A 210 -0.86 -3.70 7.86
C THR A 210 -1.46 -5.10 7.80
N ILE A 211 -1.10 -5.85 6.75
CA ILE A 211 -1.49 -7.24 6.60
C ILE A 211 -0.23 -8.09 6.72
N THR A 212 -0.19 -8.99 7.68
CA THR A 212 0.85 -10.02 7.75
C THR A 212 0.27 -11.39 7.46
N ASN A 213 0.98 -12.19 6.67
CA ASN A 213 0.61 -13.57 6.41
C ASN A 213 1.43 -14.48 7.34
N ARG A 214 0.76 -15.41 8.00
CA ARG A 214 1.39 -16.50 8.75
C ARG A 214 1.08 -17.82 8.07
N THR A 215 2.11 -18.50 7.61
CA THR A 215 2.01 -19.87 7.07
C THR A 215 1.98 -20.89 8.21
N ARG A 216 1.55 -22.12 7.93
CA ARG A 216 1.58 -23.25 8.91
C ARG A 216 2.95 -23.46 9.57
N SER A 217 4.04 -23.10 8.89
CA SER A 217 5.42 -23.14 9.41
C SER A 217 5.74 -22.05 10.45
N GLY A 218 4.76 -21.23 10.85
CA GLY A 218 4.91 -20.22 11.90
C GLY A 218 5.59 -18.93 11.45
N LYS A 219 6.23 -18.90 10.27
CA LYS A 219 6.86 -17.70 9.70
C LYS A 219 5.81 -16.64 9.39
N SER A 220 6.04 -15.41 9.86
CA SER A 220 5.20 -14.25 9.57
C SER A 220 5.91 -13.35 8.57
N ASN A 221 5.27 -13.11 7.44
CA ASN A 221 5.77 -12.20 6.40
C ASN A 221 4.81 -11.02 6.26
N LEU A 222 5.36 -9.82 6.06
CA LEU A 222 4.57 -8.66 5.70
C LEU A 222 4.00 -8.88 4.30
N SER A 223 2.67 -8.95 4.19
CA SER A 223 1.97 -9.07 2.91
C SER A 223 1.71 -7.70 2.31
N SER A 224 1.21 -6.75 3.10
CA SER A 224 0.96 -5.39 2.63
C SER A 224 1.07 -4.35 3.75
N TYR A 225 1.44 -3.14 3.35
CA TYR A 225 1.39 -1.95 4.19
C TYR A 225 0.81 -0.79 3.38
N ASN A 226 -0.43 -0.45 3.67
CA ASN A 226 -1.19 0.58 2.95
C ASN A 226 -1.53 1.74 3.88
N ILE A 227 -1.43 2.96 3.37
CA ILE A 227 -2.00 4.14 4.02
C ILE A 227 -3.12 4.68 3.14
N TYR A 228 -4.32 4.76 3.72
CA TYR A 228 -5.50 5.36 3.13
C TYR A 228 -5.66 6.77 3.69
N TYR A 229 -5.77 7.76 2.81
CA TYR A 229 -6.02 9.15 3.17
C TYR A 229 -7.43 9.51 2.72
N PHE A 230 -8.19 10.12 3.63
CA PHE A 230 -9.54 10.56 3.35
C PHE A 230 -9.53 12.03 3.00
N THR A 231 -9.97 12.34 1.80
CA THR A 231 -10.14 13.73 1.36
C THR A 231 -11.59 13.96 1.04
N ASP A 232 -12.19 14.92 1.75
CA ASP A 232 -13.48 15.48 1.38
C ASP A 232 -13.31 16.16 0.01
N ASN A 233 -14.11 15.75 -0.96
CA ASN A 233 -14.11 16.35 -2.27
C ASN A 233 -15.35 17.23 -2.43
N ASN A 234 -15.32 18.40 -1.80
CA ASN A 234 -16.26 19.49 -2.08
C ASN A 234 -16.14 20.04 -3.52
N VAL A 235 -15.23 19.51 -4.34
CA VAL A 235 -14.96 19.97 -5.71
C VAL A 235 -15.55 18.98 -6.71
N GLN A 236 -16.68 19.41 -7.30
CA GLN A 236 -17.45 18.83 -8.42
C GLN A 236 -18.41 17.69 -8.05
N ARG A 237 -19.69 18.10 -7.93
CA ARG A 237 -20.87 17.31 -7.55
C ARG A 237 -21.21 16.13 -8.46
N ASN A 238 -20.46 15.86 -9.54
CA ASN A 238 -20.68 14.70 -10.41
C ASN A 238 -19.33 14.14 -10.86
N LEU A 239 -19.13 12.85 -10.63
CA LEU A 239 -18.01 12.11 -11.19
C LEU A 239 -18.15 12.07 -12.72
N ASN A 240 -17.20 12.62 -13.48
CA ASN A 240 -17.21 12.50 -14.93
C ASN A 240 -16.94 11.04 -15.32
N LEU A 241 -18.01 10.34 -15.71
CA LEU A 241 -17.96 8.98 -16.21
C LEU A 241 -17.65 8.99 -17.72
N PRO A 242 -16.84 8.05 -18.23
CA PRO A 242 -16.72 7.83 -19.67
C PRO A 242 -18.09 7.54 -20.29
N ASN A 243 -18.31 7.92 -21.55
CA ASN A 243 -19.61 7.70 -22.23
C ASN A 243 -20.05 6.24 -22.17
N LYS A 244 -19.16 5.29 -22.52
CA LYS A 244 -19.45 3.84 -22.42
C LYS A 244 -19.91 3.37 -21.03
N VAL A 245 -19.41 4.00 -19.97
CA VAL A 245 -19.81 3.70 -18.58
C VAL A 245 -21.17 4.31 -18.28
N THR A 246 -21.41 5.51 -18.79
CA THR A 246 -22.68 6.23 -18.67
C THR A 246 -23.80 5.48 -19.40
N ASP A 247 -23.55 5.06 -20.64
CA ASP A 247 -24.48 4.30 -21.47
C ASP A 247 -24.88 3.00 -20.76
N TYR A 248 -23.90 2.22 -20.27
CA TYR A 248 -24.16 0.99 -19.52
C TYR A 248 -25.08 1.17 -18.30
N PHE A 249 -24.90 2.26 -17.55
CA PHE A 249 -25.72 2.52 -16.37
C PHE A 249 -27.08 3.17 -16.69
N ASN A 250 -27.25 3.74 -17.89
CA ASN A 250 -28.47 4.41 -18.33
C ASN A 250 -29.37 3.53 -19.22
N ASP A 251 -28.81 2.58 -19.99
CA ASP A 251 -29.51 1.69 -20.93
C ASP A 251 -30.43 0.64 -20.27
N ALA A 252 -30.77 0.81 -18.99
CA ALA A 252 -31.62 -0.10 -18.23
C ALA A 252 -32.73 0.59 -17.44
N LEU A 253 -33.07 1.81 -17.83
CA LEU A 253 -34.36 2.45 -17.56
C LEU A 253 -35.33 2.12 -18.70
#